data_AF-A0A956RG60-F1
#
_entry.id   AF-A0A956RG60-F1
#
_cell.length_a   1.000
_cell.length_b   1.000
_cell.length_c   1.000
_cell.angle_alpha   90.00
_cell.angle_beta   90.00
_cell.angle_gamma   90.00
#
_symmetry.space_group_name_H-M   'P 1'
#
loop_
_entity.id
_entity.type
_entity.pdbx_description
1 polymer ?
#
loop_
_entity_poly.entity_id
_entity_poly.type
_entity_poly.pdbx_seq_one_letter_code
_entity_poly.pdbx_strand_id
1 'polypeptide(L)'
;MSPARNGHRSPAFRARRPWTLLGLAALALTITASPSCKRTPDDGPSKSPDGGNAGDANTTDAWSTLGPVDVAHIRTHMEFLAADAQEGRAPGTEADQRVRAHVVAAMRELGLEPAFDGGGYEQAFEVTDGVRVRAKKTDMLASGRTLIEHNLVPWGHDTSESGPVLGRFIYLGYGLAGDEPWTGDYANLKGRTNRIVVVRAGGPDDPHLDPSKIRPQTKLITAREHGAIGFVLWEPDNESPYPNNGRVNDLQIPAVAVGASGTDAMLEIFGVKGRAAAKAKKSDDPHFGITNGTKSTRQGVIDTPVEPIVLGTGNVSGILRGNGSSPKRLVIGAHMDHLGMGNSHSLAPGERAVHNGADDNASGVATMLALAKTLASVPASERPYDIQFVAFGAEEMGLLGSKHLVTQLGAQAAEQIVAMLNFDMVGRMRDNTVIVAGAGTSSTWAGLLEKSGGGLTVKTNEQGYGASDQTSFYEVGIPVLHFFTGAHDDYHKPSDDLDKIDFAGAARIGDMAARVVAAIMSQSLQLDYKKVVESKPMRSGFRVSLGTIPDYAAQADGLALSGVRPGGAAEKAGLRKGDVIQKLGEREIHNMDDYMAAFAVLKPAVEIEVVVLRDGKQVALKITPEAPRRR
;
A
#
# COMPACT_ATOMS: atom_id res chain seq x y z
N MET A 1 46.98 41.58 -11.28
CA MET A 1 47.92 40.43 -11.17
C MET A 1 47.19 39.16 -11.55
N SER A 2 47.90 38.21 -12.16
CA SER A 2 47.48 36.86 -12.58
C SER A 2 48.77 36.00 -12.65
N PRO A 3 48.77 34.66 -12.77
CA PRO A 3 47.66 33.69 -12.79
C PRO A 3 47.95 32.39 -11.96
N ALA A 4 47.30 31.28 -12.33
CA ALA A 4 47.45 29.86 -11.91
C ALA A 4 46.62 29.46 -10.67
N ARG A 5 45.99 28.27 -10.56
CA ARG A 5 45.95 26.98 -11.31
C ARG A 5 44.47 26.53 -11.45
N ASN A 6 44.00 25.58 -12.27
CA ASN A 6 44.50 24.74 -13.39
C ASN A 6 43.25 24.23 -14.18
N GLY A 7 43.38 23.35 -15.19
CA GLY A 7 42.21 22.65 -15.78
C GLY A 7 42.52 21.31 -16.47
N HIS A 8 41.62 20.33 -16.33
CA HIS A 8 41.48 19.06 -17.09
C HIS A 8 39.98 18.75 -17.18
N ARG A 9 39.33 18.85 -18.35
CA ARG A 9 39.26 17.90 -19.48
C ARG A 9 38.32 16.70 -19.25
N SER A 10 37.06 16.88 -19.65
CA SER A 10 36.10 15.80 -19.92
C SER A 10 36.37 15.14 -21.29
N PRO A 11 36.17 13.82 -21.47
CA PRO A 11 36.16 13.18 -22.78
C PRO A 11 34.76 13.22 -23.43
N ALA A 12 34.68 13.68 -24.67
CA ALA A 12 33.45 13.63 -25.46
C ALA A 12 33.31 12.27 -26.16
N PHE A 13 32.18 11.59 -25.99
CA PHE A 13 31.86 10.39 -26.78
C PHE A 13 31.23 10.80 -28.13
N ARG A 14 31.82 10.29 -29.22
CA ARG A 14 31.36 10.55 -30.60
C ARG A 14 30.24 9.59 -30.99
N ALA A 15 29.13 10.14 -31.48
CA ALA A 15 28.15 9.38 -32.23
C ALA A 15 28.72 8.84 -33.56
N ARG A 16 28.33 7.62 -33.95
CA ARG A 16 28.36 7.15 -35.34
C ARG A 16 27.02 6.50 -35.71
N ARG A 17 26.69 6.61 -36.99
CA ARG A 17 25.36 6.41 -37.60
C ARG A 17 25.16 4.97 -38.15
N PRO A 18 23.92 4.60 -38.56
CA PRO A 18 23.46 3.20 -38.57
C PRO A 18 23.73 2.46 -39.88
N TRP A 19 23.40 1.17 -39.89
CA TRP A 19 23.20 0.37 -41.10
C TRP A 19 21.75 -0.17 -41.13
N THR A 20 21.09 0.04 -42.26
CA THR A 20 19.79 -0.53 -42.65
C THR A 20 20.00 -1.66 -43.65
N LEU A 21 19.18 -2.72 -43.58
CA LEU A 21 18.61 -3.53 -44.68
C LEU A 21 17.83 -4.70 -44.01
N LEU A 22 16.49 -4.70 -44.05
CA LEU A 22 15.62 -5.33 -45.07
C LEU A 22 15.79 -6.84 -45.24
N GLY A 23 14.69 -7.59 -45.05
CA GLY A 23 14.61 -9.02 -45.35
C GLY A 23 13.28 -9.66 -44.92
N LEU A 24 12.21 -9.51 -45.71
CA LEU A 24 11.04 -10.38 -45.61
C LEU A 24 11.37 -11.78 -46.13
N ALA A 25 10.91 -12.82 -45.45
CA ALA A 25 10.57 -14.10 -46.07
C ALA A 25 9.47 -14.79 -45.23
N ALA A 26 8.53 -15.46 -45.92
CA ALA A 26 7.33 -16.00 -45.31
C ALA A 26 7.29 -17.53 -45.31
N LEU A 27 6.53 -18.07 -44.35
CA LEU A 27 5.63 -19.22 -44.49
C LEU A 27 6.13 -20.49 -45.22
N ALA A 28 6.33 -21.57 -44.47
CA ALA A 28 6.07 -22.93 -44.96
C ALA A 28 5.55 -23.83 -43.83
N LEU A 29 4.30 -24.26 -43.95
CA LEU A 29 3.64 -25.21 -43.06
C LEU A 29 3.87 -26.62 -43.62
N THR A 30 4.41 -27.56 -42.82
CA THR A 30 4.42 -28.99 -43.20
C THR A 30 3.87 -29.85 -42.06
N ILE A 31 2.61 -30.25 -42.22
CA ILE A 31 1.94 -31.28 -41.44
C ILE A 31 2.35 -32.64 -42.01
N THR A 32 2.85 -33.56 -41.17
CA THR A 32 2.98 -34.97 -41.52
C THR A 32 2.30 -35.83 -40.46
N ALA A 33 1.41 -36.71 -40.91
CA ALA A 33 0.53 -37.49 -40.05
C ALA A 33 1.21 -38.71 -39.39
N SER A 34 0.57 -39.20 -38.33
CA SER A 34 0.92 -40.40 -37.58
C SER A 34 0.90 -41.69 -38.43
N PRO A 35 1.39 -42.80 -37.85
CA PRO A 35 0.54 -43.99 -37.84
C PRO A 35 0.32 -44.56 -36.43
N SER A 36 -0.90 -45.08 -36.22
CA SER A 36 -1.34 -45.81 -35.03
C SER A 36 -1.12 -47.32 -35.18
N CYS A 37 -0.76 -48.01 -34.10
CA CYS A 37 -0.95 -49.45 -33.78
C CYS A 37 -0.24 -49.75 -32.45
N LYS A 38 -0.66 -50.64 -31.54
CA LYS A 38 -1.83 -51.55 -31.45
C LYS A 38 -2.02 -51.93 -29.96
N ARG A 39 -3.27 -52.21 -29.54
CA ARG A 39 -3.59 -52.96 -28.30
C ARG A 39 -3.73 -54.45 -28.61
N THR A 40 -3.41 -55.32 -27.63
CA THR A 40 -4.06 -56.62 -27.29
C THR A 40 -3.17 -57.38 -26.27
N PRO A 41 -3.70 -58.31 -25.44
CA PRO A 41 -4.98 -58.29 -24.73
C PRO A 41 -4.84 -58.70 -23.23
N ASP A 42 -5.98 -58.87 -22.56
CA ASP A 42 -6.16 -59.45 -21.21
C ASP A 42 -5.46 -60.80 -20.96
N ASP A 43 -5.11 -61.05 -19.70
CA ASP A 43 -5.16 -62.39 -19.09
C ASP A 43 -5.61 -62.29 -17.61
N GLY A 44 -6.41 -63.26 -17.16
CA GLY A 44 -7.26 -63.18 -15.97
C GLY A 44 -6.60 -63.42 -14.59
N PRO A 45 -7.41 -63.47 -13.51
CA PRO A 45 -6.95 -63.20 -12.15
C PRO A 45 -6.26 -64.37 -11.45
N SER A 46 -5.18 -64.10 -10.72
CA SER A 46 -4.57 -65.02 -9.75
C SER A 46 -4.67 -64.47 -8.32
N LYS A 47 -4.90 -65.38 -7.37
CA LYS A 47 -5.29 -65.09 -5.99
C LYS A 47 -4.12 -64.57 -5.15
N SER A 48 -4.42 -63.69 -4.19
CA SER A 48 -3.56 -63.39 -3.05
C SER A 48 -3.24 -64.64 -2.21
N PRO A 49 -2.07 -64.66 -1.58
CA PRO A 49 -1.96 -65.08 -0.18
C PRO A 49 -1.38 -63.97 0.71
N ASP A 50 -1.75 -64.03 1.99
CA ASP A 50 -1.39 -63.06 3.03
C ASP A 50 0.11 -62.99 3.39
N GLY A 51 0.47 -61.91 4.08
CA GLY A 51 1.37 -62.03 5.24
C GLY A 51 2.87 -61.96 4.97
N GLY A 52 3.36 -60.83 4.48
CA GLY A 52 4.80 -60.51 4.43
C GLY A 52 5.11 -59.19 5.13
N ASN A 53 5.51 -59.24 6.40
CA ASN A 53 5.96 -58.06 7.14
C ASN A 53 7.38 -57.67 6.67
N ALA A 54 7.48 -56.88 5.60
CA ALA A 54 8.65 -56.07 5.29
C ALA A 54 8.42 -54.69 5.95
N GLY A 55 9.18 -54.30 6.96
CA GLY A 55 10.62 -54.48 7.10
C GLY A 55 11.23 -53.09 6.91
N ASP A 56 11.64 -52.47 8.01
CA ASP A 56 11.87 -51.02 8.13
C ASP A 56 12.91 -50.49 7.14
N ALA A 57 12.45 -50.10 5.95
CA ALA A 57 13.18 -49.18 5.11
C ALA A 57 13.16 -47.82 5.80
N ASN A 58 14.30 -47.47 6.42
CA ASN A 58 14.51 -46.17 7.07
C ASN A 58 14.62 -45.05 6.01
N THR A 59 13.52 -44.79 5.32
CA THR A 59 13.36 -43.67 4.40
C THR A 59 13.22 -42.41 5.23
N THR A 60 14.33 -41.69 5.42
CA THR A 60 14.30 -40.30 5.88
C THR A 60 13.42 -39.50 4.91
N ASP A 61 12.24 -39.10 5.41
CA ASP A 61 11.33 -38.16 4.78
C ASP A 61 12.13 -36.95 4.23
N ALA A 62 12.02 -36.62 2.94
CA ALA A 62 12.84 -35.56 2.36
C ALA A 62 12.62 -34.21 3.08
N TRP A 63 11.41 -33.99 3.60
CA TRP A 63 11.06 -32.82 4.42
C TRP A 63 11.84 -32.74 5.74
N SER A 64 12.31 -33.86 6.27
CA SER A 64 13.17 -33.92 7.47
C SER A 64 14.64 -33.58 7.18
N THR A 65 15.03 -33.50 5.90
CA THR A 65 16.42 -33.32 5.45
C THR A 65 16.67 -31.99 4.72
N LEU A 66 15.73 -31.04 4.78
CA LEU A 66 15.89 -29.72 4.19
C LEU A 66 17.18 -29.03 4.66
N GLY A 67 17.97 -28.55 3.70
CA GLY A 67 19.12 -27.70 3.97
C GLY A 67 18.69 -26.31 4.48
N PRO A 68 19.61 -25.54 5.10
CA PRO A 68 19.32 -24.18 5.53
C PRO A 68 19.06 -23.25 4.33
N VAL A 69 18.26 -22.21 4.54
CA VAL A 69 18.00 -21.16 3.57
C VAL A 69 19.30 -20.39 3.26
N ASP A 70 19.57 -20.20 1.97
CA ASP A 70 20.84 -19.69 1.47
C ASP A 70 20.99 -18.17 1.67
N VAL A 71 21.77 -17.79 2.69
CA VAL A 71 22.10 -16.39 3.03
C VAL A 71 22.69 -15.61 1.85
N ALA A 72 23.50 -16.26 0.99
CA ALA A 72 24.08 -15.60 -0.17
C ALA A 72 23.04 -15.35 -1.27
N HIS A 73 22.04 -16.23 -1.38
CA HIS A 73 20.91 -16.05 -2.29
C HIS A 73 20.01 -14.89 -1.85
N ILE A 74 19.70 -14.79 -0.55
CA ILE A 74 18.98 -13.63 0.01
C ILE A 74 19.76 -12.35 -0.32
N ARG A 75 21.05 -12.29 0.02
CA ARG A 75 21.92 -11.15 -0.28
C ARG A 75 21.87 -10.73 -1.76
N THR A 76 22.00 -11.70 -2.67
CA THR A 76 22.03 -11.43 -4.13
C THR A 76 20.75 -10.74 -4.61
N HIS A 77 19.58 -11.18 -4.14
CA HIS A 77 18.31 -10.52 -4.51
C HIS A 77 18.15 -9.15 -3.84
N MET A 78 18.50 -9.01 -2.56
CA MET A 78 18.42 -7.72 -1.86
C MET A 78 19.34 -6.67 -2.48
N GLU A 79 20.57 -7.03 -2.87
CA GLU A 79 21.52 -6.16 -3.56
C GLU A 79 21.01 -5.63 -4.91
N PHE A 80 20.06 -6.33 -5.55
CA PHE A 80 19.34 -5.80 -6.71
C PHE A 80 18.11 -4.97 -6.34
N LEU A 81 17.28 -5.48 -5.41
CA LEU A 81 15.95 -4.92 -5.08
C LEU A 81 16.01 -3.60 -4.30
N ALA A 82 17.04 -3.41 -3.48
CA ALA A 82 17.24 -2.24 -2.63
C ALA A 82 18.40 -1.34 -3.09
N ALA A 83 18.79 -1.42 -4.36
CA ALA A 83 19.75 -0.49 -4.95
C ALA A 83 19.06 0.80 -5.42
N ASP A 84 19.75 1.95 -5.32
CA ASP A 84 19.33 3.25 -5.88
C ASP A 84 18.86 3.15 -7.35
N ALA A 85 19.43 2.21 -8.11
CA ALA A 85 19.09 1.93 -9.50
C ALA A 85 17.66 1.39 -9.70
N GLN A 86 16.94 1.01 -8.63
CA GLN A 86 15.51 0.72 -8.65
C GLN A 86 14.66 1.90 -8.17
N GLU A 87 15.23 3.08 -7.90
CA GLU A 87 14.47 4.34 -7.71
C GLU A 87 13.33 4.22 -6.67
N GLY A 88 13.48 3.33 -5.68
CA GLY A 88 12.50 3.02 -4.64
C GLY A 88 11.24 2.28 -5.13
N ARG A 89 11.28 1.73 -6.35
CA ARG A 89 10.38 0.71 -6.91
C ARG A 89 8.88 0.95 -6.70
N ALA A 90 8.46 2.21 -6.83
CA ALA A 90 7.06 2.60 -6.76
C ALA A 90 6.22 1.93 -7.87
N PRO A 91 4.96 1.50 -7.59
CA PRO A 91 4.13 0.79 -8.55
C PRO A 91 3.91 1.53 -9.87
N GLY A 92 3.94 0.82 -11.00
CA GLY A 92 3.66 1.37 -12.32
C GLY A 92 4.79 2.18 -12.95
N THR A 93 5.93 2.35 -12.25
CA THR A 93 7.14 3.00 -12.78
C THR A 93 7.98 2.06 -13.66
N GLU A 94 9.02 2.59 -14.33
CA GLU A 94 10.02 1.75 -14.99
C GLU A 94 10.79 0.86 -13.99
N ALA A 95 10.91 1.28 -12.73
CA ALA A 95 11.54 0.48 -11.68
C ALA A 95 10.69 -0.72 -11.25
N ASP A 96 9.37 -0.55 -11.10
CA ASP A 96 8.43 -1.67 -10.91
C ASP A 96 8.59 -2.72 -12.02
N GLN A 97 8.68 -2.29 -13.28
CA GLN A 97 8.93 -3.21 -14.40
C GLN A 97 10.27 -3.96 -14.28
N ARG A 98 11.35 -3.30 -13.84
CA ARG A 98 12.66 -3.94 -13.60
C ARG A 98 12.60 -4.95 -12.45
N VAL A 99 11.93 -4.61 -11.35
CA VAL A 99 11.75 -5.47 -10.19
C VAL A 99 10.91 -6.70 -10.55
N ARG A 100 9.77 -6.53 -11.22
CA ARG A 100 8.96 -7.64 -11.72
C ARG A 100 9.76 -8.57 -12.64
N ALA A 101 10.49 -8.01 -13.61
CA ALA A 101 11.33 -8.80 -14.51
C ALA A 101 12.43 -9.60 -13.77
N HIS A 102 13.03 -9.04 -12.70
CA HIS A 102 13.99 -9.73 -11.85
C HIS A 102 13.35 -10.90 -11.08
N VAL A 103 12.18 -10.69 -10.48
CA VAL A 103 11.45 -11.76 -9.77
C VAL A 103 11.02 -12.86 -10.75
N VAL A 104 10.54 -12.52 -11.96
CA VAL A 104 10.21 -13.49 -13.01
C VAL A 104 11.45 -14.30 -13.43
N ALA A 105 12.62 -13.66 -13.56
CA ALA A 105 13.87 -14.34 -13.88
C ALA A 105 14.27 -15.32 -12.76
N ALA A 106 14.25 -14.87 -11.50
CA ALA A 106 14.56 -15.71 -10.34
C ALA A 106 13.61 -16.92 -10.25
N MET A 107 12.30 -16.73 -10.42
CA MET A 107 11.32 -17.83 -10.40
C MET A 107 11.57 -18.85 -11.52
N ARG A 108 12.01 -18.42 -12.71
CA ARG A 108 12.40 -19.30 -13.82
C ARG A 108 13.68 -20.08 -13.54
N GLU A 109 14.70 -19.43 -12.97
CA GLU A 109 15.96 -20.08 -12.58
C GLU A 109 15.76 -21.16 -11.52
N LEU A 110 14.77 -20.98 -10.63
CA LEU A 110 14.34 -21.97 -9.64
C LEU A 110 13.43 -23.07 -10.20
N GLY A 111 13.11 -23.04 -11.50
CA GLY A 111 12.28 -24.05 -12.15
C GLY A 111 10.80 -24.02 -11.74
N LEU A 112 10.31 -22.90 -11.22
CA LEU A 112 8.88 -22.71 -10.94
C LEU A 112 8.09 -22.57 -12.24
N GLU A 113 6.87 -23.10 -12.29
CA GLU A 113 5.95 -22.90 -13.42
C GLU A 113 5.21 -21.56 -13.31
N PRO A 114 4.79 -20.93 -14.44
CA PRO A 114 3.97 -19.72 -14.39
C PRO A 114 2.62 -19.97 -13.70
N ALA A 115 2.18 -19.06 -12.84
CA ALA A 115 1.01 -19.27 -11.98
C ALA A 115 -0.33 -18.70 -12.51
N PHE A 116 -0.31 -17.88 -13.56
CA PHE A 116 -1.48 -17.14 -14.05
C PHE A 116 -1.95 -17.59 -15.45
N ASP A 117 -3.22 -17.28 -15.74
CA ASP A 117 -3.87 -17.63 -16.99
C ASP A 117 -3.10 -17.13 -18.22
N GLY A 118 -3.15 -17.90 -19.30
CA GLY A 118 -2.31 -17.69 -20.48
C GLY A 118 -0.86 -18.17 -20.34
N GLY A 119 -0.49 -18.77 -19.19
CA GLY A 119 0.87 -19.29 -18.96
C GLY A 119 1.88 -18.20 -18.58
N GLY A 120 1.39 -17.11 -17.97
CA GLY A 120 2.19 -15.98 -17.53
C GLY A 120 2.63 -16.08 -16.07
N TYR A 121 3.77 -15.46 -15.75
CA TYR A 121 4.16 -15.21 -14.36
C TYR A 121 3.53 -13.93 -13.80
N GLU A 122 2.97 -13.05 -14.64
CA GLU A 122 2.44 -11.75 -14.24
C GLU A 122 0.91 -11.70 -14.29
N GLN A 123 0.31 -11.12 -13.25
CA GLN A 123 -1.09 -10.72 -13.18
C GLN A 123 -1.13 -9.20 -13.15
N ALA A 124 -1.31 -8.60 -14.33
CA ALA A 124 -1.30 -7.15 -14.49
C ALA A 124 -2.59 -6.51 -13.98
N PHE A 125 -2.47 -5.35 -13.33
CA PHE A 125 -3.59 -4.52 -12.90
C PHE A 125 -3.23 -3.03 -12.90
N GLU A 126 -4.23 -2.18 -12.79
CA GLU A 126 -4.07 -0.73 -12.80
C GLU A 126 -4.10 -0.14 -11.38
N VAL A 127 -3.25 0.86 -11.14
CA VAL A 127 -3.24 1.69 -9.92
C VAL A 127 -3.41 3.15 -10.28
N THR A 128 -3.81 3.97 -9.32
CA THR A 128 -3.95 5.42 -9.47
C THR A 128 -2.92 6.14 -8.62
N ASP A 129 -2.06 6.95 -9.25
CA ASP A 129 -0.95 7.66 -8.60
C ASP A 129 -1.01 9.17 -8.87
N GLY A 130 -1.83 9.88 -8.10
CA GLY A 130 -2.04 11.32 -8.25
C GLY A 130 -2.88 11.74 -9.47
N VAL A 131 -2.84 13.04 -9.81
CA VAL A 131 -3.64 13.64 -10.89
C VAL A 131 -2.79 14.41 -11.89
N ARG A 132 -3.28 14.59 -13.12
CA ARG A 132 -2.68 15.45 -14.15
C ARG A 132 -3.72 16.36 -14.79
N VAL A 133 -3.30 17.50 -15.35
CA VAL A 133 -4.16 18.33 -16.20
C VAL A 133 -4.63 17.51 -17.40
N ARG A 134 -5.93 17.53 -17.71
CA ARG A 134 -6.49 16.83 -18.87
C ARG A 134 -5.88 17.35 -20.17
N ALA A 135 -5.71 16.45 -21.15
CA ALA A 135 -5.15 16.82 -22.44
C ALA A 135 -5.92 17.99 -23.10
N LYS A 136 -5.17 19.00 -23.57
CA LYS A 136 -5.69 20.25 -24.18
C LYS A 136 -6.43 21.20 -23.21
N LYS A 137 -6.37 20.96 -21.89
CA LYS A 137 -6.75 21.93 -20.87
C LYS A 137 -5.50 22.62 -20.30
N THR A 138 -5.69 23.60 -19.44
CA THR A 138 -4.64 24.30 -18.69
C THR A 138 -5.23 24.65 -17.33
N ASP A 139 -4.54 24.31 -16.25
CA ASP A 139 -4.86 24.71 -14.90
C ASP A 139 -4.50 26.18 -14.65
N MET A 140 -5.18 26.82 -13.70
CA MET A 140 -4.97 28.24 -13.44
C MET A 140 -5.29 28.63 -12.00
N LEU A 141 -4.36 29.35 -11.38
CA LEU A 141 -4.59 30.14 -10.18
C LEU A 141 -4.24 31.60 -10.47
N ALA A 142 -5.19 32.52 -10.24
CA ALA A 142 -5.01 33.94 -10.58
C ALA A 142 -5.77 34.89 -9.64
N SER A 143 -5.33 36.16 -9.57
CA SER A 143 -6.08 37.27 -8.98
C SER A 143 -6.08 38.53 -9.86
N GLY A 144 -7.20 38.79 -10.52
CA GLY A 144 -7.31 39.83 -11.54
C GLY A 144 -6.38 39.61 -12.72
N ARG A 145 -5.18 40.22 -12.70
CA ARG A 145 -4.13 40.08 -13.74
C ARG A 145 -2.86 39.38 -13.23
N THR A 146 -2.77 39.09 -11.93
CA THR A 146 -1.63 38.39 -11.33
C THR A 146 -1.88 36.89 -11.46
N LEU A 147 -1.09 36.20 -12.28
CA LEU A 147 -1.02 34.74 -12.28
C LEU A 147 -0.21 34.28 -11.07
N ILE A 148 -0.53 33.11 -10.54
CA ILE A 148 0.15 32.52 -9.38
C ILE A 148 0.68 31.15 -9.78
N GLU A 149 2.00 30.96 -9.61
CA GLU A 149 2.64 29.67 -9.77
C GLU A 149 2.14 28.72 -8.69
N HIS A 150 1.73 27.52 -9.11
CA HIS A 150 1.06 26.56 -8.25
C HIS A 150 1.29 25.13 -8.78
N ASN A 151 0.97 24.17 -7.92
CA ASN A 151 1.07 22.75 -8.17
C ASN A 151 -0.31 22.10 -7.94
N LEU A 152 -0.59 21.05 -8.69
CA LEU A 152 -1.75 20.20 -8.46
C LEU A 152 -1.64 19.46 -7.12
N VAL A 153 -2.79 19.11 -6.56
CA VAL A 153 -2.89 18.22 -5.40
C VAL A 153 -3.87 17.09 -5.74
N PRO A 154 -3.62 15.85 -5.29
CA PRO A 154 -4.43 14.69 -5.67
C PRO A 154 -5.79 14.63 -4.96
N TRP A 155 -6.10 15.66 -4.15
CA TRP A 155 -7.31 15.77 -3.34
C TRP A 155 -8.18 17.00 -3.68
N GLY A 156 -7.97 17.61 -4.86
CA GLY A 156 -8.82 18.67 -5.40
C GLY A 156 -9.89 18.15 -6.36
N HIS A 157 -11.01 18.87 -6.47
CA HIS A 157 -12.09 18.57 -7.41
C HIS A 157 -11.71 18.84 -8.88
N ASP A 158 -12.18 17.98 -9.81
CA ASP A 158 -12.04 18.20 -11.25
C ASP A 158 -13.03 19.24 -11.76
N THR A 159 -12.54 20.41 -12.21
CA THR A 159 -13.37 21.47 -12.79
C THR A 159 -13.64 21.31 -14.28
N SER A 160 -13.27 20.19 -14.90
CA SER A 160 -13.40 19.99 -16.36
C SER A 160 -14.82 20.14 -16.90
N GLU A 161 -15.83 19.77 -16.09
CA GLU A 161 -17.26 19.87 -16.41
C GLU A 161 -17.95 21.07 -15.75
N SER A 162 -17.63 21.35 -14.48
CA SER A 162 -18.22 22.45 -13.68
C SER A 162 -17.67 23.83 -14.05
N GLY A 163 -16.46 23.89 -14.61
CA GLY A 163 -15.75 25.10 -15.00
C GLY A 163 -15.00 25.79 -13.86
N PRO A 164 -14.22 26.85 -14.17
CA PRO A 164 -13.42 27.57 -13.19
C PRO A 164 -14.27 28.19 -12.08
N VAL A 165 -13.79 28.15 -10.83
CA VAL A 165 -14.43 28.85 -9.71
C VAL A 165 -13.92 30.28 -9.61
N LEU A 166 -14.86 31.25 -9.59
CA LEU A 166 -14.57 32.67 -9.40
C LEU A 166 -14.93 33.10 -7.98
N GLY A 167 -13.95 33.63 -7.23
CA GLY A 167 -14.15 34.02 -5.83
C GLY A 167 -13.11 35.01 -5.34
N ARG A 168 -13.41 35.80 -4.31
CA ARG A 168 -12.36 36.54 -3.58
C ARG A 168 -11.62 35.58 -2.65
N PHE A 169 -10.34 35.81 -2.43
CA PHE A 169 -9.56 35.05 -1.46
C PHE A 169 -9.88 35.50 -0.02
N ILE A 170 -9.68 34.61 0.93
CA ILE A 170 -9.58 34.91 2.36
C ILE A 170 -8.42 34.11 2.96
N TYR A 171 -7.53 34.78 3.69
CA TYR A 171 -6.46 34.14 4.44
C TYR A 171 -7.00 33.66 5.79
N LEU A 172 -6.82 32.38 6.10
CA LEU A 172 -7.32 31.74 7.32
C LEU A 172 -6.20 31.06 8.14
N GLY A 173 -5.07 31.75 8.33
CA GLY A 173 -4.01 31.28 9.22
C GLY A 173 -3.48 29.90 8.83
N TYR A 174 -3.62 28.92 9.72
CA TYR A 174 -3.29 27.52 9.45
C TYR A 174 -4.49 26.68 8.98
N GLY A 175 -5.70 27.23 8.89
CA GLY A 175 -6.88 26.49 8.43
C GLY A 175 -7.38 25.44 9.42
N LEU A 176 -7.17 25.63 10.73
CA LEU A 176 -7.58 24.66 11.75
C LEU A 176 -8.92 25.07 12.39
N ALA A 177 -9.79 24.09 12.62
CA ALA A 177 -11.12 24.30 13.25
C ALA A 177 -11.05 24.73 14.73
N GLY A 178 -9.94 24.48 15.42
CA GLY A 178 -9.76 24.72 16.86
C GLY A 178 -9.78 23.45 17.72
N ASP A 179 -9.41 23.66 18.99
CA ASP A 179 -9.53 22.76 20.15
C ASP A 179 -9.58 23.62 21.41
N GLU A 180 -10.56 23.42 22.29
CA GLU A 180 -10.66 24.14 23.57
C GLU A 180 -9.33 24.13 24.34
N PRO A 181 -8.77 25.30 24.75
CA PRO A 181 -9.38 26.64 24.77
C PRO A 181 -9.15 27.50 23.51
N TRP A 182 -8.47 27.00 22.48
CA TRP A 182 -8.21 27.72 21.24
C TRP A 182 -9.36 27.53 20.23
N THR A 183 -10.06 28.62 19.92
CA THR A 183 -11.28 28.59 19.08
C THR A 183 -11.05 28.37 17.58
N GLY A 184 -9.79 28.26 17.14
CA GLY A 184 -9.42 27.97 15.75
C GLY A 184 -9.35 29.18 14.81
N ASP A 185 -8.81 28.96 13.62
CA ASP A 185 -8.67 30.01 12.59
C ASP A 185 -10.04 30.50 12.07
N TYR A 186 -11.08 29.67 12.17
CA TYR A 186 -12.42 29.96 11.69
C TYR A 186 -13.30 30.72 12.71
N ALA A 187 -12.88 30.83 13.98
CA ALA A 187 -13.69 31.34 15.11
C ALA A 187 -14.42 32.67 14.86
N ASN A 188 -13.77 33.59 14.15
CA ASN A 188 -14.26 34.95 13.92
C ASN A 188 -15.06 35.11 12.62
N LEU A 189 -15.33 34.01 11.90
CA LEU A 189 -16.11 34.03 10.67
C LEU A 189 -17.61 34.05 10.96
N LYS A 190 -18.29 35.03 10.36
CA LYS A 190 -19.75 35.16 10.43
C LYS A 190 -20.39 34.39 9.27
N GLY A 191 -20.71 33.12 9.53
CA GLY A 191 -21.35 32.22 8.55
C GLY A 191 -20.40 31.69 7.46
N ARG A 192 -20.97 31.10 6.40
CA ARG A 192 -20.23 30.51 5.28
C ARG A 192 -19.34 31.56 4.59
N THR A 193 -18.10 31.18 4.25
CA THR A 193 -17.11 32.10 3.68
C THR A 193 -17.45 32.53 2.25
N ASN A 194 -17.98 31.59 1.43
CA ASN A 194 -18.25 31.73 0.00
C ASN A 194 -17.04 32.32 -0.77
N ARG A 195 -15.84 31.83 -0.46
CA ARG A 195 -14.54 32.37 -0.88
C ARG A 195 -13.54 31.28 -1.22
N ILE A 196 -12.49 31.65 -1.95
CA ILE A 196 -11.30 30.83 -2.09
C ILE A 196 -10.51 30.96 -0.78
N VAL A 197 -10.38 29.87 -0.03
CA VAL A 197 -9.69 29.85 1.27
C VAL A 197 -8.20 29.60 1.04
N VAL A 198 -7.36 30.45 1.63
CA VAL A 198 -5.90 30.32 1.64
C VAL A 198 -5.45 30.00 3.06
N VAL A 199 -4.68 28.93 3.24
CA VAL A 199 -4.15 28.50 4.54
C VAL A 199 -2.68 28.15 4.43
N ARG A 200 -1.91 28.38 5.49
CA ARG A 200 -0.52 27.92 5.58
C ARG A 200 -0.47 26.40 5.80
N ALA A 201 0.48 25.71 5.19
CA ALA A 201 0.79 24.32 5.55
C ALA A 201 1.36 24.20 6.97
N GLY A 202 1.52 22.97 7.47
CA GLY A 202 1.99 22.71 8.84
C GLY A 202 0.99 23.14 9.91
N GLY A 203 1.46 23.55 11.09
CA GLY A 203 0.64 24.06 12.19
C GLY A 203 1.37 25.15 12.97
N PRO A 204 0.71 25.78 13.96
CA PRO A 204 1.42 26.53 14.99
C PRO A 204 2.41 25.61 15.73
N ASP A 205 3.45 26.20 16.31
CA ASP A 205 4.41 25.49 17.16
C ASP A 205 3.77 25.21 18.53
N ASP A 206 2.95 24.16 18.58
CA ASP A 206 2.24 23.69 19.77
C ASP A 206 2.40 22.16 19.91
N PRO A 207 3.12 21.67 20.95
CA PRO A 207 3.34 20.23 21.17
C PRO A 207 2.07 19.49 21.60
N HIS A 208 0.95 20.18 21.87
CA HIS A 208 -0.33 19.59 22.20
C HIS A 208 -1.30 19.49 21.00
N LEU A 209 -0.95 20.08 19.86
CA LEU A 209 -1.78 20.03 18.66
C LEU A 209 -1.82 18.62 18.08
N ASP A 210 -3.03 18.11 17.81
CA ASP A 210 -3.23 16.81 17.18
C ASP A 210 -2.65 16.79 15.74
N PRO A 211 -1.64 15.95 15.45
CA PRO A 211 -1.02 15.89 14.12
C PRO A 211 -1.97 15.45 12.99
N SER A 212 -3.14 14.89 13.30
CA SER A 212 -4.17 14.63 12.29
C SER A 212 -4.81 15.91 11.75
N LYS A 213 -4.88 16.98 12.56
CA LYS A 213 -5.54 18.24 12.17
C LYS A 213 -4.71 19.13 11.25
N ILE A 214 -3.39 18.98 11.26
CA ILE A 214 -2.48 19.70 10.36
C ILE A 214 -2.40 19.10 8.96
N ARG A 215 -3.05 17.95 8.71
CA ARG A 215 -3.11 17.31 7.38
C ARG A 215 -3.86 18.20 6.38
N PRO A 216 -3.32 18.44 5.17
CA PRO A 216 -3.97 19.30 4.17
C PRO A 216 -5.41 18.88 3.81
N GLN A 217 -5.70 17.58 3.73
CA GLN A 217 -7.04 17.06 3.48
C GLN A 217 -8.03 17.51 4.59
N THR A 218 -7.63 17.40 5.85
CA THR A 218 -8.43 17.82 7.01
C THR A 218 -8.65 19.34 7.03
N LYS A 219 -7.66 20.13 6.60
CA LYS A 219 -7.82 21.59 6.42
C LYS A 219 -8.78 21.94 5.29
N LEU A 220 -8.72 21.23 4.14
CA LEU A 220 -9.66 21.44 3.05
C LEU A 220 -11.09 21.08 3.48
N ILE A 221 -11.29 19.91 4.09
CA ILE A 221 -12.59 19.47 4.62
C ILE A 221 -13.15 20.54 5.56
N THR A 222 -12.33 21.05 6.49
CA THR A 222 -12.70 22.15 7.39
C THR A 222 -13.10 23.41 6.61
N ALA A 223 -12.35 23.79 5.57
CA ALA A 223 -12.68 24.93 4.71
C ALA A 223 -14.01 24.75 3.96
N ARG A 224 -14.24 23.57 3.38
CA ARG A 224 -15.48 23.18 2.67
C ARG A 224 -16.69 23.24 3.60
N GLU A 225 -16.58 22.69 4.81
CA GLU A 225 -17.61 22.75 5.85
C GLU A 225 -17.96 24.20 6.23
N HIS A 226 -16.97 25.09 6.27
CA HIS A 226 -17.16 26.54 6.43
C HIS A 226 -17.51 27.28 5.12
N GLY A 227 -17.92 26.56 4.08
CA GLY A 227 -18.42 27.11 2.82
C GLY A 227 -17.36 27.77 1.93
N ALA A 228 -16.12 27.29 1.96
CA ALA A 228 -15.16 27.59 0.90
C ALA A 228 -15.69 27.09 -0.46
N ILE A 229 -15.31 27.79 -1.53
CA ILE A 229 -15.62 27.41 -2.92
C ILE A 229 -14.37 26.97 -3.70
N GLY A 230 -13.19 27.13 -3.09
CA GLY A 230 -11.91 26.67 -3.59
C GLY A 230 -10.85 26.80 -2.49
N PHE A 231 -9.72 26.11 -2.64
CA PHE A 231 -8.73 25.98 -1.58
C PHE A 231 -7.30 26.17 -2.09
N VAL A 232 -6.47 26.85 -1.32
CA VAL A 232 -5.04 27.03 -1.59
C VAL A 232 -4.26 26.65 -0.33
N LEU A 233 -3.49 25.57 -0.44
CA LEU A 233 -2.44 25.24 0.54
C LEU A 233 -1.20 26.06 0.20
N TRP A 234 -0.75 26.91 1.11
CA TRP A 234 0.40 27.79 0.88
C TRP A 234 1.60 27.37 1.74
N GLU A 235 2.71 27.10 1.06
CA GLU A 235 4.01 26.75 1.62
C GLU A 235 5.00 27.89 1.32
N PRO A 236 4.95 29.01 2.06
CA PRO A 236 5.67 30.22 1.68
C PRO A 236 7.20 30.10 1.70
N ASP A 237 7.70 29.13 2.46
CA ASP A 237 9.11 28.91 2.78
C ASP A 237 9.72 27.71 2.04
N ASN A 238 8.93 26.96 1.27
CA ASN A 238 9.31 25.70 0.64
C ASN A 238 8.92 25.68 -0.84
N GLU A 239 9.87 25.33 -1.72
CA GLU A 239 9.61 25.15 -3.16
C GLU A 239 9.35 23.69 -3.54
N SER A 240 9.63 22.73 -2.66
CA SER A 240 9.26 21.34 -2.92
C SER A 240 7.73 21.27 -3.08
N PRO A 241 7.21 20.88 -4.26
CA PRO A 241 5.77 20.84 -4.46
C PRO A 241 5.12 19.84 -3.50
N TYR A 242 3.84 20.04 -3.20
CA TYR A 242 3.08 19.01 -2.48
C TYR A 242 3.14 17.69 -3.28
N PRO A 243 3.33 16.52 -2.65
CA PRO A 243 3.38 15.26 -3.38
C PRO A 243 2.07 15.00 -4.15
N ASN A 244 2.18 14.98 -5.48
CA ASN A 244 1.09 14.65 -6.39
C ASN A 244 1.20 13.18 -6.83
N ASN A 245 1.26 12.31 -5.83
CA ASN A 245 1.32 10.86 -5.92
C ASN A 245 0.45 10.26 -4.80
N GLY A 246 0.17 8.97 -4.87
CA GLY A 246 -0.77 8.26 -4.01
C GLY A 246 -2.23 8.46 -4.39
N ARG A 247 -3.12 8.12 -3.43
CA ARG A 247 -4.56 8.02 -3.65
C ARG A 247 -5.20 9.36 -4.05
N VAL A 248 -5.97 9.32 -5.13
CA VAL A 248 -6.84 10.43 -5.56
C VAL A 248 -8.14 10.42 -4.78
N ASN A 249 -8.51 11.54 -4.17
CA ASN A 249 -9.73 11.70 -3.34
C ASN A 249 -10.42 13.03 -3.68
N ASP A 250 -11.52 13.02 -4.43
CA ASP A 250 -12.26 14.26 -4.72
C ASP A 250 -12.94 14.81 -3.46
N LEU A 251 -12.33 15.84 -2.85
CA LEU A 251 -12.85 16.52 -1.66
C LEU A 251 -13.92 17.59 -1.99
N GLN A 252 -14.47 17.63 -3.20
CA GLN A 252 -15.63 18.41 -3.63
C GLN A 252 -15.43 19.93 -3.76
N ILE A 253 -14.21 20.45 -3.63
CA ILE A 253 -13.85 21.82 -4.05
C ILE A 253 -12.49 21.83 -4.78
N PRO A 254 -12.28 22.70 -5.79
CA PRO A 254 -11.01 22.81 -6.48
C PRO A 254 -9.91 23.25 -5.52
N ALA A 255 -8.74 22.63 -5.63
CA ALA A 255 -7.64 22.83 -4.71
C ALA A 255 -6.27 22.78 -5.40
N VAL A 256 -5.35 23.61 -4.92
CA VAL A 256 -3.96 23.70 -5.42
C VAL A 256 -2.99 23.99 -4.27
N ALA A 257 -1.72 23.65 -4.46
CA ALA A 257 -0.62 24.01 -3.57
C ALA A 257 0.24 25.13 -4.17
N VAL A 258 0.62 26.13 -3.38
CA VAL A 258 1.48 27.25 -3.80
C VAL A 258 2.75 27.21 -2.97
N GLY A 259 3.91 27.05 -3.64
CA GLY A 259 5.23 27.05 -3.00
C GLY A 259 5.81 28.46 -2.83
N ALA A 260 7.10 28.52 -2.48
CA ALA A 260 7.85 29.75 -2.24
C ALA A 260 7.89 30.70 -3.46
N SER A 261 7.84 30.17 -4.68
CA SER A 261 7.75 30.87 -5.96
C SER A 261 6.50 31.75 -6.07
N GLY A 262 5.34 31.22 -5.69
CA GLY A 262 4.09 31.96 -5.68
C GLY A 262 3.93 32.94 -4.51
N THR A 263 4.81 32.91 -3.50
CA THR A 263 4.70 33.74 -2.27
C THR A 263 4.59 35.23 -2.56
N ASP A 264 5.35 35.81 -3.49
CA ASP A 264 5.22 37.26 -3.78
C ASP A 264 3.86 37.62 -4.36
N ALA A 265 3.26 36.75 -5.20
CA ALA A 265 1.91 36.94 -5.70
C ALA A 265 0.87 36.81 -4.58
N MET A 266 1.01 35.83 -3.68
CA MET A 266 0.13 35.66 -2.53
C MET A 266 0.16 36.87 -1.57
N LEU A 267 1.36 37.37 -1.25
CA LEU A 267 1.53 38.61 -0.48
C LEU A 267 0.88 39.80 -1.19
N GLU A 268 1.05 39.92 -2.52
CA GLU A 268 0.47 41.00 -3.31
C GLU A 268 -1.07 41.03 -3.21
N ILE A 269 -1.71 39.86 -3.24
CA ILE A 269 -3.16 39.68 -3.22
C ILE A 269 -3.80 40.11 -1.90
N PHE A 270 -3.08 39.91 -0.79
CA PHE A 270 -3.46 40.39 0.54
C PHE A 270 -2.94 41.80 0.86
N GLY A 271 -2.31 42.48 -0.11
CA GLY A 271 -1.91 43.89 -0.02
C GLY A 271 -0.52 44.13 0.58
N VAL A 272 0.23 43.07 0.89
CA VAL A 272 1.60 43.16 1.42
C VAL A 272 2.56 43.30 0.24
N LYS A 273 3.10 44.51 0.01
CA LYS A 273 3.90 44.84 -1.19
C LYS A 273 5.21 45.56 -0.89
N GLY A 274 6.18 45.44 -1.80
CA GLY A 274 7.42 46.22 -1.80
C GLY A 274 8.19 46.12 -0.48
N ARG A 275 8.45 47.25 0.18
CA ARG A 275 9.15 47.29 1.47
C ARG A 275 8.42 46.53 2.59
N ALA A 276 7.09 46.39 2.54
CA ALA A 276 6.35 45.60 3.53
C ALA A 276 6.59 44.10 3.31
N ALA A 277 6.49 43.60 2.07
CA ALA A 277 6.79 42.21 1.72
C ALA A 277 8.26 41.85 2.04
N ALA A 278 9.21 42.72 1.67
CA ALA A 278 10.63 42.52 1.97
C ALA A 278 10.97 42.55 3.48
N LYS A 279 10.12 43.16 4.31
CA LYS A 279 10.21 43.09 5.77
C LYS A 279 9.58 41.80 6.31
N ALA A 280 8.39 41.44 5.81
CA ALA A 280 7.66 40.24 6.21
C ALA A 280 8.46 38.96 5.97
N LYS A 281 9.11 38.83 4.79
CA LYS A 281 10.02 37.71 4.48
C LYS A 281 11.31 37.67 5.34
N LYS A 282 11.49 38.61 6.27
CA LYS A 282 12.65 38.71 7.18
C LYS A 282 12.24 38.76 8.65
N SER A 283 10.95 38.57 8.95
CA SER A 283 10.43 38.47 10.31
C SER A 283 10.09 37.03 10.64
N ASP A 284 10.19 36.67 11.91
CA ASP A 284 9.80 35.35 12.43
C ASP A 284 8.26 35.15 12.50
N ASP A 285 7.48 36.00 11.82
CA ASP A 285 6.03 35.86 11.69
C ASP A 285 5.68 34.89 10.56
N PRO A 286 5.18 33.67 10.85
CA PRO A 286 4.85 32.67 9.84
C PRO A 286 3.71 33.10 8.91
N HIS A 287 2.97 34.16 9.25
CA HIS A 287 1.87 34.71 8.45
C HIS A 287 2.28 35.93 7.61
N PHE A 288 3.56 36.31 7.62
CA PHE A 288 4.10 37.39 6.79
C PHE A 288 3.35 38.74 6.94
N GLY A 289 2.86 39.04 8.13
CA GLY A 289 2.06 40.23 8.44
C GLY A 289 0.61 40.19 7.93
N ILE A 290 0.14 39.06 7.39
CA ILE A 290 -1.26 38.90 6.96
C ILE A 290 -2.10 38.47 8.17
N THR A 291 -2.98 39.35 8.64
CA THR A 291 -3.92 39.03 9.73
C THR A 291 -4.90 37.95 9.31
N ASN A 292 -5.22 37.01 10.21
CA ASN A 292 -6.27 36.02 9.99
C ASN A 292 -7.62 36.70 9.63
N GLY A 293 -8.32 36.16 8.63
CA GLY A 293 -9.57 36.71 8.09
C GLY A 293 -9.39 37.83 7.04
N THR A 294 -8.15 38.20 6.69
CA THR A 294 -7.86 39.19 5.63
C THR A 294 -8.40 38.70 4.29
N LYS A 295 -9.09 39.60 3.56
CA LYS A 295 -9.77 39.29 2.29
C LYS A 295 -9.08 40.00 1.15
N SER A 296 -8.92 39.34 0.00
CA SER A 296 -8.44 40.02 -1.20
C SER A 296 -9.44 41.09 -1.66
N THR A 297 -8.91 42.15 -2.28
CA THR A 297 -9.73 43.20 -2.91
C THR A 297 -10.30 42.73 -4.25
N ARG A 298 -9.46 42.07 -5.06
CA ARG A 298 -9.80 41.48 -6.36
C ARG A 298 -10.39 40.07 -6.20
N GLN A 299 -11.27 39.69 -7.13
CA GLN A 299 -11.59 38.28 -7.35
C GLN A 299 -10.37 37.56 -7.95
N GLY A 300 -10.28 36.28 -7.64
CA GLY A 300 -9.44 35.32 -8.31
C GLY A 300 -10.24 34.25 -9.02
N VAL A 301 -9.49 33.42 -9.73
CA VAL A 301 -9.96 32.23 -10.42
C VAL A 301 -9.10 31.07 -9.94
N ILE A 302 -9.74 29.93 -9.70
CA ILE A 302 -9.09 28.63 -9.56
C ILE A 302 -9.73 27.67 -10.56
N ASP A 303 -8.92 27.04 -11.40
CA ASP A 303 -9.31 26.05 -12.40
C ASP A 303 -8.36 24.86 -12.29
N THR A 304 -8.91 23.68 -11.99
CA THR A 304 -8.22 22.40 -11.84
C THR A 304 -8.88 21.34 -12.73
N PRO A 305 -8.76 21.45 -14.07
CA PRO A 305 -9.36 20.51 -15.01
C PRO A 305 -8.48 19.26 -15.12
N VAL A 306 -8.59 18.37 -14.14
CA VAL A 306 -7.66 17.26 -13.88
C VAL A 306 -8.27 15.89 -14.11
N GLU A 307 -7.42 14.88 -14.30
CA GLU A 307 -7.79 13.48 -14.32
C GLU A 307 -6.82 12.62 -13.50
N PRO A 308 -7.27 11.50 -12.93
CA PRO A 308 -6.38 10.55 -12.27
C PRO A 308 -5.29 10.03 -13.22
N ILE A 309 -4.06 9.89 -12.71
CA ILE A 309 -2.97 9.23 -13.42
C ILE A 309 -3.13 7.72 -13.16
N VAL A 310 -3.53 6.99 -14.19
CA VAL A 310 -3.64 5.52 -14.14
C VAL A 310 -2.34 4.91 -14.68
N LEU A 311 -1.72 4.03 -13.88
CA LEU A 311 -0.47 3.33 -14.19
C LEU A 311 -0.68 1.81 -14.15
N GLY A 312 0.04 1.06 -14.99
CA GLY A 312 -0.04 -0.40 -15.05
C GLY A 312 1.07 -1.08 -14.25
N THR A 313 0.68 -1.85 -13.24
CA THR A 313 1.57 -2.68 -12.40
C THR A 313 1.15 -4.15 -12.44
N GLY A 314 1.64 -5.01 -11.54
CA GLY A 314 1.18 -6.40 -11.47
C GLY A 314 1.77 -7.21 -10.31
N ASN A 315 1.11 -8.33 -9.99
CA ASN A 315 1.70 -9.37 -9.14
C ASN A 315 2.59 -10.28 -10.00
N VAL A 316 3.64 -10.86 -9.40
CA VAL A 316 4.46 -11.91 -10.03
C VAL A 316 4.31 -13.21 -9.24
N SER A 317 4.01 -14.32 -9.91
CA SER A 317 3.81 -15.60 -9.23
C SER A 317 4.26 -16.82 -10.03
N GLY A 318 4.84 -17.78 -9.31
CA GLY A 318 5.28 -19.07 -9.82
C GLY A 318 4.87 -20.23 -8.90
N ILE A 319 4.67 -21.41 -9.47
CA ILE A 319 4.21 -22.62 -8.79
C ILE A 319 5.31 -23.69 -8.80
N LEU A 320 5.65 -24.21 -7.63
CA LEU A 320 6.40 -25.45 -7.46
C LEU A 320 5.41 -26.61 -7.36
N ARG A 321 5.41 -27.49 -8.37
CA ARG A 321 4.41 -28.56 -8.48
C ARG A 321 4.57 -29.66 -7.44
N GLY A 322 3.43 -30.10 -6.92
CA GLY A 322 3.26 -31.33 -6.17
C GLY A 322 3.14 -32.57 -7.06
N ASN A 323 2.79 -33.69 -6.43
CA ASN A 323 2.63 -35.00 -7.06
C ASN A 323 1.28 -35.20 -7.78
N GLY A 324 0.41 -34.17 -7.79
CA GLY A 324 -0.92 -34.23 -8.41
C GLY A 324 -1.97 -35.01 -7.63
N SER A 325 -1.68 -35.47 -6.40
CA SER A 325 -2.66 -36.17 -5.54
C SER A 325 -3.77 -35.27 -4.99
N SER A 326 -3.57 -33.94 -5.04
CA SER A 326 -4.54 -32.95 -4.55
C SER A 326 -4.54 -31.71 -5.46
N PRO A 327 -5.69 -31.04 -5.67
CA PRO A 327 -5.75 -29.72 -6.32
C PRO A 327 -5.36 -28.58 -5.36
N LYS A 328 -4.91 -28.89 -4.14
CA LYS A 328 -4.64 -27.92 -3.08
C LYS A 328 -3.24 -27.32 -3.20
N ARG A 329 -3.10 -26.09 -2.74
CA ARG A 329 -1.84 -25.34 -2.73
C ARG A 329 -1.59 -24.61 -1.41
N LEU A 330 -0.32 -24.47 -1.04
CA LEU A 330 0.14 -23.51 -0.04
C LEU A 330 0.56 -22.22 -0.77
N VAL A 331 0.13 -21.05 -0.27
CA VAL A 331 0.59 -19.76 -0.80
C VAL A 331 1.69 -19.21 0.12
N ILE A 332 2.78 -18.72 -0.49
CA ILE A 332 3.87 -18.03 0.19
C ILE A 332 4.07 -16.70 -0.53
N GLY A 333 4.18 -15.58 0.19
CA GLY A 333 4.26 -14.26 -0.45
C GLY A 333 5.01 -13.18 0.34
N ALA A 334 5.26 -12.09 -0.37
CA ALA A 334 5.85 -10.82 0.10
C ALA A 334 5.50 -9.73 -0.93
N HIS A 335 5.40 -8.46 -0.57
CA HIS A 335 5.26 -7.39 -1.57
C HIS A 335 6.62 -6.92 -2.10
N MET A 336 6.63 -6.40 -3.32
CA MET A 336 7.85 -6.01 -4.04
C MET A 336 8.00 -4.51 -4.24
N ASP A 337 6.94 -3.73 -4.08
CA ASP A 337 6.98 -2.26 -4.21
C ASP A 337 7.57 -1.58 -2.97
N HIS A 338 7.80 -0.26 -3.09
CA HIS A 338 8.08 0.65 -1.97
C HIS A 338 7.77 2.10 -2.40
N LEU A 339 8.17 3.09 -1.58
CA LEU A 339 7.73 4.49 -1.66
C LEU A 339 8.37 5.36 -2.76
N GLY A 340 9.23 4.83 -3.62
CA GLY A 340 9.90 5.59 -4.67
C GLY A 340 10.83 6.68 -4.12
N MET A 341 10.57 7.94 -4.51
CA MET A 341 11.26 9.13 -3.98
C MET A 341 10.64 9.70 -2.70
N GLY A 342 9.69 8.97 -2.09
CA GLY A 342 8.85 9.43 -0.98
C GLY A 342 7.48 9.90 -1.46
N ASN A 343 6.42 9.31 -0.90
CA ASN A 343 5.02 9.71 -1.09
C ASN A 343 4.39 10.14 0.25
N SER A 344 3.06 10.22 0.33
CA SER A 344 2.33 10.57 1.57
C SER A 344 2.53 9.62 2.77
N HIS A 345 3.15 8.45 2.55
CA HIS A 345 3.46 7.45 3.57
C HIS A 345 4.91 7.52 4.07
N SER A 346 5.77 8.37 3.47
CA SER A 346 7.14 8.57 3.95
C SER A 346 7.17 9.13 5.38
N LEU A 347 8.06 8.58 6.20
CA LEU A 347 8.33 9.04 7.56
C LEU A 347 9.57 9.96 7.64
N ALA A 348 10.05 10.48 6.51
CA ALA A 348 11.08 11.52 6.40
C ALA A 348 10.50 12.84 5.85
N PRO A 349 9.77 13.64 6.66
CA PRO A 349 9.07 14.83 6.15
C PRO A 349 10.04 15.86 5.55
N GLY A 350 9.76 16.25 4.30
CA GLY A 350 10.57 17.23 3.57
C GLY A 350 11.82 16.66 2.89
N GLU A 351 12.13 15.37 3.07
CA GLU A 351 13.21 14.70 2.36
C GLU A 351 12.68 14.05 1.08
N ARG A 352 13.37 14.29 -0.04
CA ARG A 352 13.08 13.68 -1.35
C ARG A 352 14.31 12.94 -1.84
N ALA A 353 14.45 11.70 -1.38
CA ALA A 353 15.51 10.79 -1.76
C ALA A 353 14.91 9.40 -2.04
N VAL A 354 15.72 8.53 -2.66
CA VAL A 354 15.30 7.16 -2.96
C VAL A 354 15.02 6.44 -1.63
N HIS A 355 13.82 5.88 -1.51
CA HIS A 355 13.48 4.98 -0.41
C HIS A 355 13.89 3.58 -0.88
N ASN A 356 15.07 3.11 -0.46
CA ASN A 356 15.60 1.82 -0.93
C ASN A 356 14.85 0.61 -0.36
N GLY A 357 14.15 0.75 0.78
CA GLY A 357 13.26 -0.27 1.31
C GLY A 357 13.94 -1.63 1.47
N ALA A 358 15.12 -1.63 2.09
CA ALA A 358 15.93 -2.83 2.25
C ALA A 358 15.28 -3.84 3.20
N ASP A 359 14.75 -3.40 4.35
CA ASP A 359 13.91 -4.27 5.17
C ASP A 359 12.50 -4.37 4.60
N ASP A 360 11.98 -3.24 4.12
CA ASP A 360 10.60 -3.05 3.67
C ASP A 360 10.50 -2.82 2.15
N ASN A 361 10.29 -3.84 1.32
CA ASN A 361 10.25 -5.26 1.63
C ASN A 361 11.15 -6.08 0.68
N ALA A 362 12.33 -5.54 0.34
CA ALA A 362 13.35 -6.34 -0.35
C ALA A 362 13.75 -7.58 0.47
N SER A 363 13.72 -7.50 1.81
CA SER A 363 14.02 -8.62 2.71
C SER A 363 13.03 -9.78 2.58
N GLY A 364 11.72 -9.52 2.49
CA GLY A 364 10.68 -10.53 2.36
C GLY A 364 10.72 -11.22 1.00
N VAL A 365 10.84 -10.47 -0.10
CA VAL A 365 10.96 -11.05 -1.46
C VAL A 365 12.21 -11.91 -1.58
N ALA A 366 13.35 -11.44 -1.09
CA ALA A 366 14.60 -12.21 -1.13
C ALA A 366 14.53 -13.48 -0.25
N THR A 367 13.91 -13.40 0.93
CA THR A 367 13.68 -14.56 1.80
C THR A 367 12.73 -15.56 1.17
N MET A 368 11.65 -15.10 0.51
CA MET A 368 10.72 -15.95 -0.25
C MET A 368 11.43 -16.69 -1.38
N LEU A 369 12.28 -16.02 -2.17
CA LEU A 369 13.02 -16.64 -3.27
C LEU A 369 14.07 -17.65 -2.78
N ALA A 370 14.76 -17.35 -1.67
CA ALA A 370 15.68 -18.29 -1.04
C ALA A 370 14.97 -19.49 -0.40
N LEU A 371 13.79 -19.29 0.19
CA LEU A 371 12.93 -20.38 0.66
C LEU A 371 12.41 -21.24 -0.51
N ALA A 372 12.02 -20.63 -1.63
CA ALA A 372 11.60 -21.36 -2.83
C ALA A 372 12.71 -22.29 -3.35
N LYS A 373 13.96 -21.82 -3.39
CA LYS A 373 15.15 -22.64 -3.71
C LYS A 373 15.30 -23.83 -2.78
N THR A 374 15.13 -23.63 -1.47
CA THR A 374 15.21 -24.70 -0.46
C THR A 374 14.07 -25.71 -0.61
N LEU A 375 12.83 -25.27 -0.83
CA LEU A 375 11.67 -26.16 -1.00
C LEU A 375 11.69 -26.93 -2.33
N ALA A 376 12.34 -26.36 -3.36
CA ALA A 376 12.53 -27.01 -4.66
C ALA A 376 13.47 -28.22 -4.61
N SER A 377 14.31 -28.37 -3.57
CA SER A 377 15.19 -29.54 -3.44
C SER A 377 14.45 -30.84 -3.07
N VAL A 378 13.20 -30.73 -2.59
CA VAL A 378 12.33 -31.89 -2.35
C VAL A 378 11.81 -32.42 -3.69
N PRO A 379 11.73 -33.74 -3.93
CA PRO A 379 11.12 -34.29 -5.13
C PRO A 379 9.62 -33.95 -5.24
N ALA A 380 9.10 -33.73 -6.46
CA ALA A 380 7.68 -33.44 -6.67
C ALA A 380 6.77 -34.57 -6.15
N SER A 381 7.23 -35.83 -6.19
CA SER A 381 6.56 -37.00 -5.63
C SER A 381 6.23 -36.89 -4.14
N GLU A 382 7.02 -36.14 -3.37
CA GLU A 382 6.89 -35.97 -1.92
C GLU A 382 6.13 -34.69 -1.51
N ARG A 383 5.72 -33.86 -2.48
CA ARG A 383 4.85 -32.69 -2.28
C ARG A 383 3.38 -33.08 -2.52
N PRO A 384 2.52 -33.23 -1.49
CA PRO A 384 1.09 -33.51 -1.69
C PRO A 384 0.31 -32.31 -2.24
N TYR A 385 0.83 -31.10 -2.05
CA TYR A 385 0.24 -29.83 -2.49
C TYR A 385 1.22 -29.07 -3.38
N ASP A 386 0.68 -28.27 -4.30
CA ASP A 386 1.46 -27.25 -5.00
C ASP A 386 1.92 -26.17 -4.00
N ILE A 387 3.05 -25.51 -4.26
CA ILE A 387 3.49 -24.33 -3.51
C ILE A 387 3.52 -23.15 -4.47
N GLN A 388 2.64 -22.18 -4.25
CA GLN A 388 2.59 -20.95 -5.04
C GLN A 388 3.35 -19.85 -4.31
N PHE A 389 4.37 -19.31 -4.96
CA PHE A 389 5.10 -18.13 -4.52
C PHE A 389 4.50 -16.90 -5.20
N VAL A 390 4.25 -15.82 -4.46
CA VAL A 390 3.65 -14.58 -4.98
C VAL A 390 4.43 -13.37 -4.47
N ALA A 391 5.07 -12.64 -5.37
CA ALA A 391 5.45 -11.27 -5.11
C ALA A 391 4.24 -10.37 -5.43
N PHE A 392 3.73 -9.65 -4.43
CA PHE A 392 2.62 -8.71 -4.60
C PHE A 392 3.12 -7.33 -5.06
N GLY A 393 2.34 -6.63 -5.88
CA GLY A 393 2.58 -5.23 -6.22
C GLY A 393 1.60 -4.29 -5.52
N ALA A 394 1.98 -3.03 -5.35
CA ALA A 394 1.13 -1.98 -4.77
C ALA A 394 0.54 -2.32 -3.39
N GLU A 395 1.33 -2.94 -2.51
CA GLU A 395 0.99 -3.10 -1.09
C GLU A 395 0.91 -1.72 -0.42
N GLU A 396 1.88 -0.86 -0.69
CA GLU A 396 2.06 0.48 -0.10
C GLU A 396 0.88 1.43 -0.39
N MET A 397 0.14 1.11 -1.45
CA MET A 397 -1.07 1.83 -1.89
C MET A 397 -2.35 1.27 -1.24
N GLY A 398 -2.22 0.30 -0.33
CA GLY A 398 -3.32 -0.30 0.45
C GLY A 398 -3.65 -1.74 0.08
N LEU A 399 -2.66 -2.64 0.02
CA LEU A 399 -2.79 -4.08 -0.29
C LEU A 399 -3.36 -4.37 -1.69
N LEU A 400 -3.10 -3.52 -2.69
CA LEU A 400 -3.83 -3.60 -3.96
C LEU A 400 -3.54 -4.89 -4.72
N GLY A 401 -2.29 -5.38 -4.72
CA GLY A 401 -1.90 -6.63 -5.36
C GLY A 401 -2.55 -7.87 -4.78
N SER A 402 -2.44 -8.08 -3.46
CA SER A 402 -3.07 -9.25 -2.82
C SER A 402 -4.59 -9.18 -2.88
N LYS A 403 -5.20 -7.99 -2.75
CA LYS A 403 -6.65 -7.80 -2.98
C LYS A 403 -7.04 -8.15 -4.40
N HIS A 404 -6.28 -7.70 -5.40
CA HIS A 404 -6.55 -8.01 -6.81
C HIS A 404 -6.50 -9.53 -7.03
N LEU A 405 -5.50 -10.21 -6.48
CA LEU A 405 -5.38 -11.67 -6.53
C LEU A 405 -6.60 -12.36 -5.92
N VAL A 406 -6.92 -12.11 -4.65
CA VAL A 406 -8.03 -12.81 -3.96
C VAL A 406 -9.40 -12.45 -4.54
N THR A 407 -9.57 -11.25 -5.11
CA THR A 407 -10.83 -10.86 -5.79
C THR A 407 -11.04 -11.64 -7.09
N GLN A 408 -9.97 -12.02 -7.78
CA GLN A 408 -10.04 -12.90 -8.95
C GLN A 408 -10.12 -14.40 -8.60
N LEU A 409 -9.84 -14.79 -7.34
CA LEU A 409 -10.13 -16.14 -6.88
C LEU A 409 -11.65 -16.34 -6.71
N GLY A 410 -12.22 -17.22 -7.52
CA GLY A 410 -13.55 -17.78 -7.22
C GLY A 410 -13.53 -18.55 -5.89
N ALA A 411 -14.69 -18.63 -5.21
CA ALA A 411 -14.79 -19.27 -3.89
C ALA A 411 -14.17 -20.69 -3.84
N GLN A 412 -14.39 -21.50 -4.88
CA GLN A 412 -13.81 -22.84 -5.01
C GLN A 412 -12.26 -22.83 -5.07
N ALA A 413 -11.64 -21.80 -5.65
CA ALA A 413 -10.19 -21.65 -5.71
C ALA A 413 -9.61 -21.14 -4.38
N ALA A 414 -10.38 -20.37 -3.61
CA ALA A 414 -10.01 -19.99 -2.24
C ALA A 414 -10.02 -21.22 -1.30
N GLU A 415 -11.02 -22.11 -1.40
CA GLU A 415 -11.10 -23.38 -0.66
C GLU A 415 -9.95 -24.37 -0.96
N GLN A 416 -9.22 -24.16 -2.07
CA GLN A 416 -8.04 -24.95 -2.44
C GLN A 416 -6.74 -24.42 -1.80
N ILE A 417 -6.75 -23.25 -1.17
CA ILE A 417 -5.57 -22.70 -0.49
C ILE A 417 -5.54 -23.23 0.95
N VAL A 418 -4.51 -24.01 1.26
CA VAL A 418 -4.30 -24.65 2.57
C VAL A 418 -3.98 -23.62 3.65
N ALA A 419 -3.13 -22.65 3.32
CA ALA A 419 -2.82 -21.46 4.10
C ALA A 419 -2.09 -20.42 3.23
N MET A 420 -1.89 -19.22 3.77
CA MET A 420 -0.97 -18.23 3.23
C MET A 420 0.10 -17.85 4.26
N LEU A 421 1.37 -17.86 3.85
CA LEU A 421 2.53 -17.45 4.65
C LEU A 421 3.12 -16.15 4.06
N ASN A 422 3.07 -15.05 4.81
CA ASN A 422 3.56 -13.74 4.36
C ASN A 422 4.91 -13.38 5.00
N PHE A 423 5.81 -12.79 4.24
CA PHE A 423 7.10 -12.25 4.70
C PHE A 423 7.18 -10.76 4.46
N ASP A 424 7.46 -10.01 5.53
CA ASP A 424 7.50 -8.56 5.52
C ASP A 424 8.40 -8.08 6.67
N MET A 425 9.26 -7.09 6.42
CA MET A 425 10.26 -6.59 7.40
C MET A 425 11.02 -7.71 8.14
N VAL A 426 11.65 -8.64 7.42
CA VAL A 426 12.33 -9.84 7.98
C VAL A 426 13.85 -9.74 8.07
N GLY A 427 14.44 -8.67 7.55
CA GLY A 427 15.88 -8.37 7.57
C GLY A 427 16.39 -7.65 8.81
N ARG A 428 15.53 -7.16 9.73
CA ARG A 428 15.93 -6.36 10.90
C ARG A 428 15.83 -7.08 12.25
N MET A 429 16.08 -8.39 12.25
CA MET A 429 15.98 -9.26 13.44
C MET A 429 16.82 -8.74 14.62
N ARG A 430 16.22 -8.70 15.82
CA ARG A 430 16.86 -8.31 17.08
C ARG A 430 16.61 -9.38 18.15
N ASP A 431 17.54 -9.59 19.06
CA ASP A 431 17.42 -10.52 20.19
C ASP A 431 16.95 -11.94 19.82
N ASN A 432 17.36 -12.44 18.64
CA ASN A 432 16.87 -13.70 18.04
C ASN A 432 15.33 -13.80 17.98
N THR A 433 14.62 -12.67 17.94
CA THR A 433 13.17 -12.60 18.01
C THR A 433 12.56 -12.46 16.63
N VAL A 434 11.58 -13.31 16.33
CA VAL A 434 10.64 -13.14 15.20
C VAL A 434 9.24 -12.95 15.74
N ILE A 435 8.46 -12.08 15.12
CA ILE A 435 7.04 -11.90 15.41
C ILE A 435 6.24 -12.62 14.34
N VAL A 436 5.27 -13.44 14.77
CA VAL A 436 4.38 -14.17 13.87
C VAL A 436 2.93 -13.78 14.15
N ALA A 437 2.36 -12.96 13.28
CA ALA A 437 0.93 -12.65 13.28
C ALA A 437 0.11 -13.79 12.64
N GLY A 438 -1.20 -13.80 12.88
CA GLY A 438 -2.10 -14.82 12.34
C GLY A 438 -2.16 -16.13 13.14
N ALA A 439 -1.43 -16.28 14.25
CA ALA A 439 -1.31 -17.55 14.98
C ALA A 439 -2.65 -18.09 15.55
N GLY A 440 -3.70 -17.27 15.62
CA GLY A 440 -5.04 -17.66 16.06
C GLY A 440 -5.98 -18.10 14.93
N THR A 441 -5.60 -17.93 13.66
CA THR A 441 -6.48 -18.20 12.50
C THR A 441 -6.60 -19.70 12.18
N SER A 442 -5.92 -20.57 12.91
CA SER A 442 -6.09 -22.03 12.91
C SER A 442 -5.81 -22.59 14.31
N SER A 443 -6.50 -23.67 14.69
CA SER A 443 -6.17 -24.46 15.88
C SER A 443 -4.77 -25.05 15.87
N THR A 444 -4.16 -25.22 14.70
CA THR A 444 -2.93 -26.00 14.50
C THR A 444 -1.66 -25.15 14.68
N TRP A 445 -1.78 -23.84 14.49
CA TRP A 445 -0.67 -22.89 14.46
C TRP A 445 0.18 -22.85 15.71
N ALA A 446 -0.41 -22.77 16.91
CA ALA A 446 0.35 -22.68 18.16
C ALA A 446 1.36 -23.83 18.31
N GLY A 447 0.92 -25.08 18.09
CA GLY A 447 1.77 -26.27 18.21
C GLY A 447 2.75 -26.47 17.05
N LEU A 448 2.50 -25.90 15.86
CA LEU A 448 3.46 -25.89 14.76
C LEU A 448 4.56 -24.85 14.96
N LEU A 449 4.20 -23.64 15.40
CA LEU A 449 5.13 -22.54 15.63
C LEU A 449 6.11 -22.85 16.78
N GLU A 450 5.62 -23.44 17.87
CA GLU A 450 6.46 -23.91 18.99
C GLU A 450 7.55 -24.88 18.52
N LYS A 451 7.20 -25.85 17.65
CA LYS A 451 8.14 -26.84 17.12
C LYS A 451 9.07 -26.29 16.04
N SER A 452 8.61 -25.30 15.27
CA SER A 452 9.33 -24.77 14.11
C SER A 452 10.34 -23.68 14.45
N GLY A 453 10.23 -23.04 15.63
CA GLY A 453 11.02 -21.85 15.99
C GLY A 453 12.54 -22.00 15.95
N GLY A 454 13.10 -23.22 16.06
CA GLY A 454 14.51 -23.48 15.71
C GLY A 454 15.55 -22.67 16.50
N GLY A 455 15.26 -22.31 17.76
CA GLY A 455 16.12 -21.46 18.58
C GLY A 455 15.90 -19.95 18.38
N LEU A 456 14.88 -19.54 17.63
CA LEU A 456 14.33 -18.19 17.67
C LEU A 456 13.36 -18.03 18.86
N THR A 457 13.29 -16.81 19.39
CA THR A 457 12.22 -16.38 20.29
C THR A 457 11.01 -16.03 19.44
N VAL A 458 10.08 -16.97 19.29
CA VAL A 458 8.84 -16.76 18.51
C VAL A 458 7.82 -16.00 19.37
N LYS A 459 7.51 -14.75 19.00
CA LYS A 459 6.42 -13.98 19.61
C LYS A 459 5.20 -14.05 18.71
N THR A 460 4.13 -14.70 19.16
CA THR A 460 2.90 -14.80 18.37
C THR A 460 1.91 -13.67 18.68
N ASN A 461 1.05 -13.36 17.72
CA ASN A 461 -0.24 -12.75 18.00
C ASN A 461 -1.35 -13.50 17.24
N GLU A 462 -2.56 -13.47 17.81
CA GLU A 462 -3.69 -14.24 17.28
C GLU A 462 -4.29 -13.64 15.98
N GLN A 463 -3.98 -12.39 15.63
CA GLN A 463 -4.78 -11.60 14.68
C GLN A 463 -4.43 -11.92 13.23
N GLY A 464 -5.43 -12.31 12.43
CA GLY A 464 -5.29 -12.46 10.97
C GLY A 464 -5.35 -11.13 10.20
N TYR A 465 -5.94 -10.08 10.80
CA TYR A 465 -5.86 -8.71 10.27
C TYR A 465 -4.53 -8.06 10.67
N GLY A 466 -3.88 -7.41 9.72
CA GLY A 466 -2.67 -6.60 9.92
C GLY A 466 -2.45 -5.62 8.76
N ALA A 467 -1.36 -4.87 8.81
CA ALA A 467 -0.95 -3.95 7.76
C ALA A 467 0.04 -4.63 6.80
N SER A 468 -0.37 -5.75 6.19
CA SER A 468 0.36 -6.46 5.13
C SER A 468 -0.56 -7.51 4.45
N ASP A 469 -0.10 -8.11 3.36
CA ASP A 469 -0.88 -8.87 2.38
C ASP A 469 -1.69 -10.06 2.91
N GLN A 470 -1.29 -10.66 4.04
CA GLN A 470 -2.06 -11.77 4.66
C GLN A 470 -3.51 -11.38 4.97
N THR A 471 -3.79 -10.10 5.19
CA THR A 471 -5.13 -9.57 5.45
C THR A 471 -6.10 -9.93 4.32
N SER A 472 -5.68 -9.81 3.07
CA SER A 472 -6.51 -10.11 1.89
C SER A 472 -6.95 -11.57 1.85
N PHE A 473 -6.06 -12.49 2.25
CA PHE A 473 -6.35 -13.93 2.33
C PHE A 473 -7.25 -14.27 3.54
N TYR A 474 -6.98 -13.64 4.68
CA TYR A 474 -7.78 -13.82 5.89
C TYR A 474 -9.23 -13.33 5.71
N GLU A 475 -9.45 -12.22 4.99
CA GLU A 475 -10.79 -11.70 4.67
C GLU A 475 -11.66 -12.70 3.86
N VAL A 476 -11.03 -13.55 3.04
CA VAL A 476 -11.72 -14.58 2.23
C VAL A 476 -11.75 -15.97 2.89
N GLY A 477 -11.36 -16.08 4.16
CA GLY A 477 -11.52 -17.31 4.96
C GLY A 477 -10.35 -18.29 4.90
N ILE A 478 -9.15 -17.82 4.54
CA ILE A 478 -7.93 -18.64 4.49
C ILE A 478 -7.14 -18.47 5.80
N PRO A 479 -6.61 -19.53 6.43
CA PRO A 479 -5.74 -19.40 7.59
C PRO A 479 -4.37 -18.84 7.17
N VAL A 480 -3.83 -17.90 7.96
CA VAL A 480 -2.61 -17.17 7.58
C VAL A 480 -1.56 -17.16 8.68
N LEU A 481 -0.31 -16.96 8.29
CA LEU A 481 0.77 -16.52 9.17
C LEU A 481 1.53 -15.38 8.49
N HIS A 482 1.98 -14.40 9.27
CA HIS A 482 2.81 -13.30 8.77
C HIS A 482 4.04 -13.15 9.66
N PHE A 483 5.22 -13.31 9.07
CA PHE A 483 6.53 -13.25 9.70
C PHE A 483 7.15 -11.87 9.52
N PHE A 484 7.50 -11.20 10.62
CA PHE A 484 8.18 -9.90 10.63
C PHE A 484 9.06 -9.72 11.86
N THR A 485 10.00 -8.77 11.83
CA THR A 485 10.92 -8.49 12.94
C THR A 485 10.54 -7.26 13.77
N GLY A 486 9.59 -6.47 13.27
CA GLY A 486 9.00 -5.30 13.96
C GLY A 486 9.60 -3.98 13.50
N ALA A 487 8.84 -2.90 13.70
CA ALA A 487 9.22 -1.56 13.24
C ALA A 487 10.54 -1.05 13.86
N HIS A 488 11.25 -0.23 13.08
CA HIS A 488 12.51 0.42 13.44
C HIS A 488 12.54 1.88 12.97
N ASP A 489 13.51 2.65 13.44
CA ASP A 489 13.58 4.09 13.20
C ASP A 489 13.78 4.48 11.71
N ASP A 490 14.25 3.55 10.88
CA ASP A 490 14.43 3.74 9.43
C ASP A 490 13.19 3.41 8.58
N TYR A 491 12.14 2.81 9.16
CA TYR A 491 10.93 2.39 8.44
C TYR A 491 10.30 3.55 7.64
N HIS A 492 9.95 3.29 6.38
CA HIS A 492 9.41 4.30 5.44
C HIS A 492 10.32 5.53 5.24
N LYS A 493 11.66 5.36 5.25
CA LYS A 493 12.63 6.45 5.03
C LYS A 493 13.72 6.06 4.02
N PRO A 494 14.43 7.05 3.45
CA PRO A 494 15.65 6.80 2.66
C PRO A 494 16.75 6.03 3.40
N SER A 495 16.72 5.96 4.74
CA SER A 495 17.73 5.25 5.54
C SER A 495 17.48 3.74 5.72
N ASP A 496 16.39 3.19 5.17
CA ASP A 496 16.19 1.73 5.13
C ASP A 496 17.01 1.10 3.99
N ASP A 497 18.29 0.87 4.28
CA ASP A 497 19.32 0.45 3.31
C ASP A 497 20.06 -0.83 3.76
N LEU A 498 20.79 -1.46 2.82
CA LEU A 498 21.42 -2.77 2.93
C LEU A 498 22.46 -2.88 4.07
N ASP A 499 23.06 -1.76 4.50
CA ASP A 499 24.01 -1.75 5.63
C ASP A 499 23.33 -2.02 6.99
N LYS A 500 21.99 -1.97 7.02
CA LYS A 500 21.16 -2.20 8.21
C LYS A 500 20.68 -3.64 8.38
N ILE A 501 20.91 -4.52 7.40
CA ILE A 501 20.25 -5.83 7.27
C ILE A 501 21.03 -6.98 7.92
N ASP A 502 20.35 -7.75 8.77
CA ASP A 502 20.76 -9.06 9.26
C ASP A 502 20.29 -10.16 8.29
N PHE A 503 21.10 -10.41 7.25
CA PHE A 503 20.87 -11.47 6.27
C PHE A 503 20.83 -12.87 6.89
N ALA A 504 21.50 -13.10 8.03
CA ALA A 504 21.49 -14.38 8.73
C ALA A 504 20.19 -14.55 9.54
N GLY A 505 19.67 -13.47 10.11
CA GLY A 505 18.33 -13.41 10.71
C GLY A 505 17.22 -13.72 9.71
N ALA A 506 17.24 -13.07 8.55
CA ALA A 506 16.30 -13.33 7.45
C ALA A 506 16.33 -14.82 7.02
N ALA A 507 17.52 -15.41 6.83
CA ALA A 507 17.67 -16.83 6.53
C ALA A 507 17.10 -17.74 7.62
N ARG A 508 17.30 -17.42 8.90
CA ARG A 508 16.73 -18.20 10.02
C ARG A 508 15.21 -18.10 10.13
N ILE A 509 14.62 -16.98 9.74
CA ILE A 509 13.16 -16.84 9.60
C ILE A 509 12.67 -17.70 8.42
N GLY A 510 13.42 -17.72 7.31
CA GLY A 510 13.24 -18.68 6.22
C GLY A 510 13.32 -20.14 6.67
N ASP A 511 14.30 -20.52 7.50
CA ASP A 511 14.43 -21.88 8.06
C ASP A 511 13.26 -22.27 8.98
N MET A 512 12.71 -21.31 9.73
CA MET A 512 11.53 -21.53 10.56
C MET A 512 10.30 -21.78 9.67
N ALA A 513 10.11 -20.97 8.62
CA ALA A 513 9.03 -21.16 7.67
C ALA A 513 9.18 -22.47 6.89
N ALA A 514 10.39 -22.85 6.49
CA ALA A 514 10.69 -24.14 5.86
C ALA A 514 10.22 -25.33 6.72
N ARG A 515 10.38 -25.25 8.05
CA ARG A 515 9.87 -26.26 9.00
C ARG A 515 8.35 -26.27 9.11
N VAL A 516 7.70 -25.11 9.06
CA VAL A 516 6.24 -25.01 9.00
C VAL A 516 5.71 -25.65 7.71
N VAL A 517 6.33 -25.35 6.56
CA VAL A 517 5.98 -25.96 5.26
C VAL A 517 6.21 -27.47 5.30
N ALA A 518 7.37 -27.92 5.78
CA ALA A 518 7.71 -29.34 5.94
C ALA A 518 6.67 -30.09 6.79
N ALA A 519 6.23 -29.50 7.91
CA ALA A 519 5.21 -30.10 8.76
C ALA A 519 3.82 -30.15 8.09
N ILE A 520 3.43 -29.12 7.32
CA ILE A 520 2.19 -29.12 6.52
C ILE A 520 2.23 -30.21 5.44
N MET A 521 3.37 -30.36 4.76
CA MET A 521 3.51 -31.29 3.62
C MET A 521 3.65 -32.75 4.07
N SER A 522 4.59 -33.06 4.97
CA SER A 522 4.82 -34.43 5.46
C SER A 522 3.58 -35.07 6.10
N GLN A 523 2.74 -34.27 6.77
CA GLN A 523 1.51 -34.74 7.40
C GLN A 523 0.25 -34.49 6.55
N SER A 524 0.38 -33.89 5.36
CA SER A 524 -0.75 -33.49 4.49
C SER A 524 -1.84 -32.72 5.29
N LEU A 525 -1.42 -31.71 6.05
CA LEU A 525 -2.29 -31.03 7.00
C LEU A 525 -3.41 -30.26 6.30
N GLN A 526 -4.61 -30.42 6.83
CA GLN A 526 -5.77 -29.61 6.50
C GLN A 526 -6.03 -28.66 7.66
N LEU A 527 -5.76 -27.38 7.43
CA LEU A 527 -5.83 -26.34 8.45
C LEU A 527 -7.26 -25.83 8.55
N ASP A 528 -7.79 -25.75 9.77
CA ASP A 528 -9.06 -25.10 10.06
C ASP A 528 -8.91 -23.59 9.96
N TYR A 529 -9.83 -22.92 9.26
CA TYR A 529 -9.96 -21.47 9.37
C TYR A 529 -10.74 -21.08 10.63
N LYS A 530 -10.14 -20.21 11.45
CA LYS A 530 -10.79 -19.57 12.58
C LYS A 530 -10.90 -18.07 12.34
N LYS A 531 -12.14 -17.57 12.34
CA LYS A 531 -12.41 -16.14 12.45
C LYS A 531 -12.13 -15.69 13.89
N VAL A 532 -10.94 -15.13 14.10
CA VAL A 532 -10.49 -14.59 15.39
C VAL A 532 -11.29 -13.33 15.71
N VAL A 533 -12.08 -13.39 16.77
CA VAL A 533 -12.72 -12.21 17.38
C VAL A 533 -11.64 -11.45 18.15
N GLU A 534 -11.38 -10.20 17.79
CA GLU A 534 -10.44 -9.35 18.53
C GLU A 534 -10.85 -9.26 20.01
N SER A 535 -10.02 -9.83 20.89
CA SER A 535 -10.13 -9.57 22.32
C SER A 535 -9.65 -8.16 22.68
N LYS A 536 -8.72 -7.61 21.89
CA LYS A 536 -8.09 -6.29 22.10
C LYS A 536 -7.99 -5.56 20.76
N PRO A 537 -8.66 -4.40 20.59
CA PRO A 537 -8.47 -3.59 19.38
C PRO A 537 -7.03 -3.07 19.33
N MET A 538 -6.50 -2.95 18.12
CA MET A 538 -5.24 -2.23 17.85
C MET A 538 -5.30 -0.82 18.46
N ARG A 539 -4.18 -0.32 19.01
CA ARG A 539 -4.07 1.05 19.54
C ARG A 539 -4.14 2.04 18.38
N SER A 540 -5.35 2.37 17.92
CA SER A 540 -5.56 3.64 17.24
C SER A 540 -5.56 4.76 18.28
N GLY A 541 -5.17 5.97 17.87
CA GLY A 541 -5.26 7.17 18.72
C GLY A 541 -6.71 7.62 18.98
N PHE A 542 -7.69 6.95 18.38
CA PHE A 542 -9.08 7.40 18.37
C PHE A 542 -9.82 7.03 19.66
N ARG A 543 -10.76 7.89 20.04
CA ARG A 543 -11.56 7.77 21.28
C ARG A 543 -12.74 6.81 21.17
N VAL A 544 -12.94 6.19 20.00
CA VAL A 544 -14.04 5.27 19.68
C VAL A 544 -13.59 4.09 18.79
N SER A 545 -14.42 3.06 18.73
CA SER A 545 -14.40 2.03 17.68
C SER A 545 -15.81 1.85 17.11
N LEU A 546 -15.91 1.85 15.78
CA LEU A 546 -17.14 1.43 15.09
C LEU A 546 -17.08 -0.04 14.66
N GLY A 547 -15.90 -0.61 14.44
CA GLY A 547 -15.77 -1.98 13.92
C GLY A 547 -16.22 -2.14 12.46
N THR A 548 -16.26 -1.06 11.68
CA THR A 548 -16.27 -1.10 10.21
C THR A 548 -14.93 -1.66 9.70
N ILE A 549 -14.96 -2.35 8.55
CA ILE A 549 -13.75 -2.74 7.81
C ILE A 549 -13.85 -2.06 6.44
N PRO A 550 -13.11 -0.96 6.22
CA PRO A 550 -13.20 -0.23 4.97
C PRO A 550 -12.63 -1.00 3.79
N ASP A 551 -13.29 -0.93 2.65
CA ASP A 551 -12.69 -1.27 1.37
C ASP A 551 -11.85 -0.08 0.88
N TYR A 552 -10.54 -0.17 1.05
CA TYR A 552 -9.61 0.88 0.62
C TYR A 552 -9.43 0.94 -0.90
N ALA A 553 -9.73 -0.13 -1.63
CA ALA A 553 -9.53 -0.22 -3.09
C ALA A 553 -10.76 0.27 -3.87
N ALA A 554 -11.96 0.20 -3.29
CA ALA A 554 -13.17 0.70 -3.89
C ALA A 554 -13.14 2.24 -4.09
N GLN A 555 -13.35 2.67 -5.34
CA GLN A 555 -13.72 4.05 -5.68
C GLN A 555 -15.24 4.18 -5.67
N ALA A 556 -15.79 4.92 -4.70
CA ALA A 556 -17.22 5.17 -4.55
C ALA A 556 -17.45 6.57 -3.94
N ASP A 557 -18.63 7.14 -4.18
CA ASP A 557 -19.13 8.32 -3.46
C ASP A 557 -19.59 7.89 -2.05
N GLY A 558 -18.62 7.82 -1.15
CA GLY A 558 -18.73 7.36 0.24
C GLY A 558 -17.67 6.34 0.64
N LEU A 559 -17.83 5.75 1.83
CA LEU A 559 -16.94 4.70 2.32
C LEU A 559 -17.52 3.31 2.10
N ALA A 560 -17.04 2.60 1.07
CA ALA A 560 -17.35 1.18 0.87
C ALA A 560 -16.79 0.30 1.99
N LEU A 561 -17.49 -0.78 2.33
CA LEU A 561 -17.09 -1.74 3.38
C LEU A 561 -16.79 -3.13 2.79
N SER A 562 -15.55 -3.61 2.97
CA SER A 562 -15.19 -5.01 2.72
C SER A 562 -15.81 -5.94 3.77
N GLY A 563 -16.15 -5.40 4.95
CA GLY A 563 -16.90 -6.11 5.98
C GLY A 563 -17.14 -5.31 7.26
N VAL A 564 -17.53 -6.03 8.31
CA VAL A 564 -17.68 -5.52 9.68
C VAL A 564 -17.07 -6.51 10.67
N ARG A 565 -16.57 -6.01 11.80
CA ARG A 565 -15.99 -6.79 12.90
C ARG A 565 -17.09 -7.49 13.70
N PRO A 566 -17.03 -8.82 13.90
CA PRO A 566 -18.00 -9.55 14.71
C PRO A 566 -18.14 -9.00 16.13
N GLY A 567 -19.38 -8.81 16.57
CA GLY A 567 -19.71 -8.25 17.88
C GLY A 567 -19.35 -6.76 18.05
N GLY A 568 -18.90 -6.06 17.00
CA GLY A 568 -18.63 -4.63 17.00
C GLY A 568 -19.88 -3.76 16.78
N ALA A 569 -19.75 -2.46 17.00
CA ALA A 569 -20.88 -1.51 16.87
C ALA A 569 -21.52 -1.52 15.47
N ALA A 570 -20.73 -1.66 14.39
CA ALA A 570 -21.22 -1.69 13.02
C ALA A 570 -22.08 -2.93 12.73
N GLU A 571 -21.65 -4.12 13.17
CA GLU A 571 -22.45 -5.34 13.02
C GLU A 571 -23.74 -5.26 13.85
N LYS A 572 -23.66 -4.76 15.10
CA LYS A 572 -24.83 -4.52 15.97
C LYS A 572 -25.83 -3.52 15.38
N ALA A 573 -25.34 -2.50 14.69
CA ALA A 573 -26.15 -1.52 13.95
C ALA A 573 -26.71 -2.07 12.63
N GLY A 574 -26.31 -3.29 12.23
CA GLY A 574 -26.78 -3.95 11.01
C GLY A 574 -26.06 -3.53 9.72
N LEU A 575 -24.86 -2.94 9.81
CA LEU A 575 -23.98 -2.72 8.65
C LEU A 575 -23.36 -4.06 8.21
N ARG A 576 -23.06 -4.19 6.91
CA ARG A 576 -22.58 -5.42 6.28
C ARG A 576 -21.59 -5.15 5.14
N LYS A 577 -20.90 -6.20 4.68
CA LYS A 577 -20.08 -6.18 3.46
C LYS A 577 -20.92 -5.67 2.28
N GLY A 578 -20.35 -4.76 1.49
CA GLY A 578 -21.00 -4.16 0.31
C GLY A 578 -21.88 -2.93 0.61
N ASP A 579 -22.02 -2.51 1.87
CA ASP A 579 -22.56 -1.19 2.18
C ASP A 579 -21.55 -0.09 1.82
N VAL A 580 -22.02 1.06 1.36
CA VAL A 580 -21.23 2.29 1.18
C VAL A 580 -21.76 3.37 2.11
N ILE A 581 -21.00 3.78 3.13
CA ILE A 581 -21.42 4.84 4.07
C ILE A 581 -21.37 6.20 3.36
N GLN A 582 -22.54 6.86 3.27
CA GLN A 582 -22.72 8.19 2.68
C GLN A 582 -22.88 9.30 3.74
N LYS A 583 -23.16 8.94 5.00
CA LYS A 583 -23.31 9.90 6.12
C LYS A 583 -22.92 9.24 7.44
N LEU A 584 -22.20 9.96 8.31
CA LEU A 584 -21.85 9.53 9.66
C LEU A 584 -22.03 10.68 10.66
N GLY A 585 -23.02 10.55 11.54
CA GLY A 585 -23.45 11.65 12.42
C GLY A 585 -24.01 12.82 11.62
N GLU A 586 -23.42 14.00 11.80
CA GLU A 586 -23.80 15.22 11.07
C GLU A 586 -23.04 15.40 9.74
N ARG A 587 -22.00 14.59 9.46
CA ARG A 587 -21.16 14.75 8.27
C ARG A 587 -21.59 13.85 7.11
N GLU A 588 -21.65 14.44 5.92
CA GLU A 588 -21.70 13.72 4.65
C GLU A 588 -20.32 13.11 4.34
N ILE A 589 -20.32 11.91 3.77
CA ILE A 589 -19.13 11.10 3.52
C ILE A 589 -19.07 10.83 2.02
N HIS A 590 -18.06 11.39 1.33
CA HIS A 590 -17.82 11.14 -0.10
C HIS A 590 -16.59 10.26 -0.33
N ASN A 591 -15.74 10.09 0.68
CA ASN A 591 -14.47 9.37 0.58
C ASN A 591 -13.95 8.98 1.99
N MET A 592 -12.76 8.37 2.03
CA MET A 592 -12.09 7.97 3.27
C MET A 592 -11.72 9.16 4.18
N ASP A 593 -11.25 10.28 3.62
CA ASP A 593 -10.80 11.42 4.44
C ASP A 593 -11.98 12.08 5.17
N ASP A 594 -13.14 12.18 4.50
CA ASP A 594 -14.40 12.60 5.13
C ASP A 594 -14.81 11.64 6.27
N TYR A 595 -14.71 10.33 6.04
CA TYR A 595 -14.98 9.32 7.08
C TYR A 595 -14.04 9.45 8.27
N MET A 596 -12.73 9.61 8.04
CA MET A 596 -11.76 9.75 9.12
C MET A 596 -11.94 11.07 9.89
N ALA A 597 -12.29 12.16 9.21
CA ALA A 597 -12.64 13.44 9.84
C ALA A 597 -13.92 13.34 10.69
N ALA A 598 -14.94 12.63 10.20
CA ALA A 598 -16.16 12.34 10.96
C ALA A 598 -15.88 11.43 12.17
N PHE A 599 -15.09 10.38 11.98
CA PHE A 599 -14.72 9.39 13.00
C PHE A 599 -13.92 10.01 14.16
N ALA A 600 -12.99 10.92 13.85
CA ALA A 600 -12.11 11.56 14.84
C ALA A 600 -12.88 12.37 15.91
N VAL A 601 -14.05 12.92 15.57
CA VAL A 601 -14.88 13.73 16.50
C VAL A 601 -15.93 12.94 17.27
N LEU A 602 -16.08 11.64 16.98
CA LEU A 602 -17.09 10.80 17.65
C LEU A 602 -16.80 10.59 19.13
N LYS A 603 -17.87 10.40 19.90
CA LYS A 603 -17.84 10.14 21.35
C LYS A 603 -18.37 8.73 21.63
N PRO A 604 -17.73 7.98 22.55
CA PRO A 604 -18.21 6.64 22.89
C PRO A 604 -19.55 6.72 23.62
N ALA A 605 -20.39 5.70 23.41
CA ALA A 605 -21.74 5.58 23.96
C ALA A 605 -22.74 6.70 23.57
N VAL A 606 -22.41 7.53 22.57
CA VAL A 606 -23.34 8.50 21.96
C VAL A 606 -23.88 7.93 20.66
N GLU A 607 -25.14 7.54 20.64
CA GLU A 607 -25.80 7.04 19.42
C GLU A 607 -25.82 8.12 18.34
N ILE A 608 -25.44 7.74 17.12
CA ILE A 608 -25.45 8.60 15.92
C ILE A 608 -26.18 7.91 14.77
N GLU A 609 -26.68 8.71 13.85
CA GLU A 609 -27.18 8.22 12.56
C GLU A 609 -26.00 7.83 11.65
N VAL A 610 -26.16 6.75 10.90
CA VAL A 610 -25.28 6.40 9.77
C VAL A 610 -26.16 6.04 8.59
N VAL A 611 -25.95 6.68 7.44
CA VAL A 611 -26.70 6.39 6.20
C VAL A 611 -25.78 5.65 5.25
N VAL A 612 -26.24 4.50 4.77
CA VAL A 612 -25.50 3.66 3.82
C VAL A 612 -26.28 3.49 2.52
N LEU A 613 -25.58 3.49 1.39
CA LEU A 613 -26.09 2.94 0.14
C LEU A 613 -25.89 1.42 0.19
N ARG A 614 -26.99 0.69 0.02
CA ARG A 614 -27.07 -0.77 0.08
C ARG A 614 -27.95 -1.24 -1.07
N ASP A 615 -27.39 -2.05 -1.97
CA ASP A 615 -28.10 -2.57 -3.14
C ASP A 615 -28.77 -1.44 -3.97
N GLY A 616 -28.09 -0.29 -4.08
CA GLY A 616 -28.57 0.92 -4.76
C GLY A 616 -29.62 1.75 -4.00
N LYS A 617 -29.92 1.45 -2.73
CA LYS A 617 -30.91 2.16 -1.91
C LYS A 617 -30.28 2.74 -0.65
N GLN A 618 -30.66 3.94 -0.26
CA GLN A 618 -30.26 4.50 1.03
C GLN A 618 -30.98 3.81 2.19
N VAL A 619 -30.22 3.47 3.22
CA VAL A 619 -30.68 2.86 4.46
C VAL A 619 -30.07 3.65 5.62
N ALA A 620 -30.93 4.29 6.41
CA ALA A 620 -30.54 4.94 7.65
C ALA A 620 -30.51 3.91 8.79
N LEU A 621 -29.40 3.84 9.51
CA LEU A 621 -29.16 2.99 10.66
C LEU A 621 -28.74 3.86 11.85
N LYS A 622 -28.83 3.29 13.06
CA LYS A 622 -28.36 3.91 14.30
C LYS A 622 -27.17 3.12 14.81
N ILE A 623 -26.04 3.79 15.00
CA ILE A 623 -24.79 3.17 15.47
C ILE A 623 -24.32 3.89 16.74
N THR A 624 -23.99 3.10 17.75
CA THR A 624 -23.46 3.62 19.03
C THR A 624 -21.97 3.29 19.08
N PRO A 625 -21.06 4.27 18.92
CA PRO A 625 -19.63 4.03 18.94
C PRO A 625 -19.20 3.45 20.28
N GLU A 626 -18.44 2.36 20.26
CA GLU A 626 -17.91 1.76 21.47
C GLU A 626 -16.66 2.51 21.93
N ALA A 627 -16.41 2.60 23.23
CA ALA A 627 -15.09 2.98 23.70
C ALA A 627 -14.07 1.92 23.22
N PRO A 628 -12.85 2.31 22.81
CA PRO A 628 -11.77 1.35 22.59
C PRO A 628 -11.63 0.54 23.89
N ARG A 629 -11.76 -0.79 23.81
CA ARG A 629 -11.70 -1.66 24.99
C ARG A 629 -10.40 -1.37 25.73
N ARG A 630 -10.51 -0.67 26.88
CA ARG A 630 -9.36 -0.38 27.73
C ARG A 630 -8.82 -1.70 28.27
N ARG A 631 -7.50 -1.71 28.49
CA ARG A 631 -6.76 -2.84 29.06
C ARG A 631 -7.29 -3.22 30.44
#